data_AF-A0A844B7M5-F1
#
_entry.id   AF-A0A844B7M5-F1
#
_cell.length_a   1.000
_cell.length_b   1.000
_cell.length_c   1.000
_cell.angle_alpha   90.00
_cell.angle_beta   90.00
_cell.angle_gamma   90.00
#
_symmetry.space_group_name_H-M   'P 1'
#
loop_
_entity.id
_entity.type
_entity.pdbx_description
1 polymer ?
#
loop_
_entity_poly.entity_id
_entity_poly.type
_entity_poly.pdbx_seq_one_letter_code
_entity_poly.pdbx_strand_id
1 'polypeptide(L)'
;MRLMLCVSLIAALAGCSVVPPAAWTYDPTNPRPRPAPDQASAVQANQRIAELALEKNAIRARIAVERDAGARLALYEDLHRVGRELAPLERRISVYAQAR
;
A
#
# COMPACT_ATOMS: atom_id res chain seq x y z
N MET A 1 -32.43 -24.29 12.27
CA MET A 1 -32.00 -22.98 12.82
C MET A 1 -30.86 -23.07 13.83
N ARG A 2 -30.79 -24.06 14.74
CA ARG A 2 -29.68 -24.18 15.72
C ARG A 2 -28.28 -24.34 15.10
N LEU A 3 -28.17 -25.07 13.98
CA LEU A 3 -26.89 -25.27 13.27
C LEU A 3 -26.30 -23.98 12.67
N MET A 4 -27.14 -23.04 12.19
CA MET A 4 -26.66 -21.78 11.64
C MET A 4 -26.06 -20.86 12.71
N LEU A 5 -26.67 -20.83 13.91
CA LEU A 5 -26.16 -20.07 15.05
C LEU A 5 -24.77 -20.55 15.52
N CYS A 6 -24.54 -21.87 15.51
CA CYS A 6 -23.24 -22.42 15.90
C CYS A 6 -22.12 -22.06 14.91
N VAL A 7 -22.40 -22.04 13.60
CA VAL A 7 -21.39 -21.71 12.58
C VAL A 7 -20.97 -20.24 12.67
N SER A 8 -21.92 -19.32 12.90
CA SER A 8 -21.62 -17.90 13.10
C SER A 8 -20.75 -17.65 14.34
N LEU A 9 -21.03 -18.39 15.43
CA LEU A 9 -20.28 -18.25 16.69
C LEU A 9 -18.84 -18.77 16.55
N ILE A 10 -18.64 -19.89 15.84
CA ILE A 10 -17.31 -20.45 15.58
C ILE A 10 -16.48 -19.52 14.69
N ALA A 11 -17.10 -18.90 13.66
CA ALA A 11 -16.41 -17.94 12.79
C ALA A 11 -15.97 -16.68 13.54
N ALA A 12 -16.80 -16.18 14.46
CA ALA A 12 -16.47 -15.02 15.29
C ALA A 12 -15.34 -15.33 16.29
N LEU A 13 -15.32 -16.53 16.88
CA LEU A 13 -14.28 -16.95 17.82
C LEU A 13 -12.94 -17.25 17.14
N ALA A 14 -12.97 -17.75 15.90
CA ALA A 14 -11.75 -17.97 15.11
C ALA A 14 -11.10 -16.66 14.63
N GLY A 15 -11.88 -15.59 14.48
CA GLY A 15 -11.35 -14.26 14.11
C GLY A 15 -10.54 -13.58 15.22
N CYS A 16 -10.73 -13.97 16.48
CA CYS A 16 -10.09 -13.33 17.64
C CYS A 16 -8.86 -14.09 18.18
N SER A 17 -8.56 -15.29 17.68
CA SER A 17 -7.51 -16.15 18.25
C SER A 17 -6.12 -15.98 17.62
N VAL A 18 -6.01 -15.23 16.51
CA VAL A 18 -4.72 -15.03 15.83
C VAL A 18 -4.08 -13.73 16.31
N VAL A 19 -3.72 -13.69 17.59
CA VAL A 19 -2.78 -12.69 18.09
C VAL A 19 -1.38 -13.20 17.76
N PRO A 20 -0.61 -12.54 16.88
CA PRO A 20 0.75 -12.98 16.58
C PRO A 20 1.58 -13.00 17.88
N PRO A 21 2.43 -14.02 18.12
CA PRO A 21 3.21 -14.13 19.36
C PRO A 21 4.00 -12.85 19.69
N ALA A 22 4.44 -12.12 18.66
CA ALA A 22 5.14 -10.85 18.77
C ALA A 22 4.32 -9.73 19.46
N ALA A 23 2.99 -9.80 19.47
CA ALA A 23 2.14 -8.82 20.13
C ALA A 23 2.18 -8.96 21.67
N TRP A 24 2.42 -10.18 22.18
CA TRP A 24 2.52 -10.42 23.62
C TRP A 24 3.86 -9.95 24.21
N THR A 25 4.89 -9.84 23.37
CA THR A 25 6.23 -9.37 23.75
C THR A 25 6.50 -7.93 23.35
N TYR A 26 5.47 -7.18 22.96
CA TYR A 26 5.61 -5.78 22.56
C TYR A 26 5.91 -4.93 23.81
N ASP A 27 7.15 -4.47 23.92
CA ASP A 27 7.56 -3.48 24.92
C ASP A 27 7.40 -2.07 24.34
N PRO A 28 6.41 -1.26 24.79
CA PRO A 28 6.22 0.10 24.30
C PRO A 28 7.35 1.05 24.72
N THR A 29 8.15 0.68 25.73
CA THR A 29 9.29 1.48 26.19
C THR A 29 10.56 1.21 25.37
N ASN A 30 10.64 0.07 24.69
CA ASN A 30 11.73 -0.29 23.77
C ASN A 30 11.17 -0.85 22.45
N PRO A 31 10.57 0.00 21.58
CA PRO A 31 10.07 -0.44 20.30
C PRO A 31 11.21 -1.03 19.47
N ARG A 32 11.09 -2.30 19.06
CA ARG A 32 12.08 -2.93 18.18
C ARG A 32 12.14 -2.15 16.85
N PRO A 33 13.33 -1.74 16.38
CA PRO A 33 13.46 -1.07 15.10
C PRO A 33 12.96 -2.01 14.00
N ARG A 34 12.07 -1.50 13.16
CA ARG A 34 11.59 -2.24 11.98
C ARG A 34 12.79 -2.48 11.07
N PRO A 35 13.00 -3.71 10.54
CA PRO A 35 14.16 -3.99 9.71
C PRO A 35 14.20 -3.01 8.53
N ALA A 36 15.33 -2.32 8.38
CA ALA A 36 15.54 -1.39 7.28
C ALA A 36 15.46 -2.17 5.95
N PRO A 37 14.84 -1.61 4.91
CA PRO A 37 14.90 -2.20 3.57
C PRO A 37 16.36 -2.36 3.13
N ASP A 38 16.67 -3.41 2.37
CA ASP A 38 18.00 -3.56 1.78
C ASP A 38 18.22 -2.53 0.65
N GLN A 39 19.49 -2.18 0.40
CA GLN A 39 19.86 -1.16 -0.58
C GLN A 39 19.39 -1.52 -2.01
N ALA A 40 19.39 -2.80 -2.39
CA ALA A 40 18.97 -3.22 -3.72
C ALA A 40 17.45 -3.04 -3.91
N SER A 41 16.66 -3.35 -2.88
CA SER A 41 15.22 -3.09 -2.84
C SER A 41 14.92 -1.59 -2.93
N ALA A 42 15.71 -0.75 -2.24
CA ALA A 42 15.57 0.70 -2.34
C ALA A 42 15.88 1.23 -3.74
N VAL A 43 16.92 0.73 -4.41
CA VAL A 43 17.24 1.13 -5.79
C VAL A 43 16.12 0.74 -6.77
N GLN A 44 15.61 -0.48 -6.68
CA GLN A 44 14.50 -0.95 -7.52
C GLN A 44 13.22 -0.13 -7.28
N ALA A 45 12.89 0.18 -6.02
CA ALA A 45 11.75 1.01 -5.70
C ALA A 45 11.89 2.43 -6.26
N ASN A 46 13.08 3.03 -6.21
CA ASN A 46 13.35 4.34 -6.81
C ASN A 46 13.19 4.33 -8.33
N GLN A 47 13.69 3.29 -9.02
CA GLN A 47 13.51 3.14 -10.47
C GLN A 47 12.02 3.07 -10.82
N ARG A 48 11.26 2.25 -10.11
CA ARG A 48 9.82 2.11 -10.34
C ARG A 48 9.05 3.41 -10.05
N ILE A 49 9.44 4.16 -9.02
CA ILE A 49 8.87 5.49 -8.75
C ILE A 49 9.12 6.44 -9.92
N ALA A 50 10.32 6.46 -10.49
CA ALA A 50 10.65 7.31 -11.64
C ALA A 50 9.77 6.96 -12.86
N GLU A 51 9.60 5.67 -13.16
CA GLU A 51 8.71 5.20 -14.22
C GLU A 51 7.25 5.63 -14.01
N LEU A 52 6.71 5.38 -12.80
CA LEU A 52 5.33 5.74 -12.46
C LEU A 52 5.13 7.26 -12.45
N ALA A 53 6.17 8.05 -12.12
CA ALA A 53 6.11 9.50 -12.19
C ALA A 53 6.01 10.00 -13.64
N LEU A 54 6.74 9.38 -14.57
CA LEU A 54 6.63 9.65 -16.00
C LEU A 54 5.24 9.29 -16.52
N GLU A 55 4.72 8.10 -16.17
CA GLU A 55 3.37 7.65 -16.53
C GLU A 55 2.30 8.63 -16.00
N LYS A 56 2.40 9.03 -14.73
CA LYS A 56 1.51 10.01 -14.10
C LYS A 56 1.49 11.34 -14.87
N ASN A 57 2.67 11.83 -15.27
CA ASN A 57 2.78 13.07 -16.02
C ASN A 57 2.19 12.94 -17.44
N ALA A 58 2.40 11.80 -18.10
CA ALA A 58 1.78 11.52 -19.40
C ALA A 58 0.25 11.50 -19.32
N ILE A 59 -0.33 10.87 -18.29
CA ILE A 59 -1.78 10.86 -18.06
C ILE A 59 -2.30 12.28 -17.81
N ARG A 60 -1.61 13.08 -16.98
CA ARG A 60 -1.97 14.49 -16.74
C ARG A 60 -1.97 15.32 -18.03
N ALA A 61 -0.97 15.11 -18.89
CA ALA A 61 -0.91 15.77 -20.19
C ALA A 61 -2.10 15.39 -21.08
N ARG A 62 -2.49 14.11 -21.10
CA ARG A 62 -3.68 13.63 -21.82
C ARG A 62 -4.97 14.24 -21.26
N ILE A 63 -5.14 14.30 -19.95
CA ILE A 63 -6.30 14.92 -19.29
C ILE A 63 -6.44 16.39 -19.70
N ALA A 64 -5.32 17.13 -19.80
CA ALA A 64 -5.33 18.55 -20.13
C ALA A 64 -5.84 18.84 -21.55
N VAL A 65 -5.69 17.90 -22.49
CA VAL A 65 -6.13 18.05 -23.88
C VAL A 65 -7.44 17.33 -24.18
N GLU A 66 -7.89 16.42 -23.31
CA GLU A 66 -9.11 15.63 -23.51
C GLU A 66 -10.37 16.49 -23.29
N ARG A 67 -11.21 16.53 -24.33
CA ARG A 67 -12.45 17.32 -24.36
C ARG A 67 -13.67 16.49 -23.98
N ASP A 68 -13.64 15.19 -24.28
CA ASP A 68 -14.75 14.31 -23.94
C ASP A 68 -14.75 13.98 -22.45
N ALA A 69 -15.91 14.14 -21.81
CA ALA A 69 -16.04 13.94 -20.38
C ALA A 69 -15.90 12.46 -19.97
N GLY A 70 -16.37 11.52 -20.80
CA GLY A 70 -16.28 10.09 -20.55
C GLY A 70 -14.84 9.59 -20.68
N ALA A 71 -14.16 9.97 -21.75
CA ALA A 71 -12.75 9.69 -21.96
C ALA A 71 -11.88 10.29 -20.85
N ARG A 72 -12.20 11.52 -20.40
CA ARG A 72 -11.49 12.15 -19.29
C ARG A 72 -11.71 11.44 -17.96
N LEU A 73 -12.89 10.86 -17.72
CA LEU A 73 -13.16 10.06 -16.52
C LEU A 73 -12.27 8.82 -16.47
N ALA A 74 -12.15 8.08 -17.58
CA ALA A 74 -11.26 6.92 -17.66
C ALA A 74 -9.79 7.30 -17.37
N LEU A 75 -9.33 8.47 -17.84
CA LEU A 75 -7.99 8.97 -17.54
C LEU A 75 -7.79 9.29 -16.04
N TYR A 76 -8.82 9.76 -15.34
CA TYR A 76 -8.73 9.96 -13.89
C TYR A 76 -8.64 8.63 -13.13
N GLU A 77 -9.34 7.59 -13.59
CA GLU A 77 -9.23 6.25 -13.03
C GLU A 77 -7.81 5.69 -13.20
N ASP A 78 -7.22 5.85 -14.39
CA ASP A 78 -5.82 5.52 -14.65
C ASP A 78 -4.86 6.29 -13.75
N LEU A 79 -5.09 7.61 -13.59
CA LEU A 79 -4.28 8.45 -12.71
C LEU A 79 -4.36 7.98 -11.25
N HIS A 80 -5.55 7.56 -10.79
CA HIS A 80 -5.75 6.99 -9.47
C HIS A 80 -5.07 5.64 -9.29
N ARG A 81 -5.12 4.76 -10.31
CA ARG A 81 -4.39 3.48 -10.30
C ARG A 81 -2.89 3.73 -10.11
N VAL A 82 -2.28 4.59 -10.92
CA VAL A 82 -0.86 4.96 -10.81
C VAL A 82 -0.54 5.54 -9.42
N GLY A 83 -1.41 6.41 -8.89
CA GLY A 83 -1.25 6.94 -7.54
C GLY A 83 -1.24 5.86 -6.44
N ARG A 84 -2.09 4.84 -6.56
CA ARG A 84 -2.12 3.70 -5.62
C ARG A 84 -0.86 2.85 -5.69
N GLU A 85 -0.26 2.69 -6.87
CA GLU A 85 1.02 1.97 -7.04
C GLU A 85 2.21 2.77 -6.49
N LEU A 86 2.18 4.09 -6.64
CA LEU A 86 3.28 4.99 -6.28
C LEU A 86 3.39 5.23 -4.76
N ALA A 87 2.27 5.44 -4.07
CA ALA A 87 2.23 5.72 -2.63
C ALA A 87 2.92 4.69 -1.71
N PRO A 88 2.82 3.36 -1.90
CA PRO A 88 3.55 2.39 -1.08
C PRO A 88 5.06 2.39 -1.37
N LEU A 89 5.48 2.70 -2.61
CA LEU A 89 6.89 2.76 -2.98
C LEU A 89 7.57 3.98 -2.36
N GLU A 90 6.94 5.17 -2.43
CA GLU A 90 7.44 6.38 -1.78
C GLU A 90 7.60 6.19 -0.26
N ARG A 91 6.62 5.52 0.38
CA ARG A 91 6.72 5.17 1.80
C ARG A 91 7.89 4.25 2.10
N ARG A 92 8.15 3.25 1.26
CA ARG A 92 9.31 2.35 1.41
C ARG A 92 10.64 3.10 1.32
N ILE A 93 10.78 4.00 0.35
CA ILE A 93 11.99 4.83 0.20
C ILE A 93 12.17 5.77 1.38
N SER A 94 11.09 6.40 1.85
CA SER A 94 11.14 7.29 3.01
C SER A 94 11.60 6.56 4.28
N VAL A 95 11.10 5.34 4.52
CA VAL A 95 11.55 4.50 5.64
C VAL A 95 13.02 4.10 5.50
N TYR A 96 13.46 3.74 4.29
CA TYR A 96 14.88 3.45 4.03
C TYR A 96 15.77 4.67 4.31
N ALA A 97 15.37 5.86 3.85
CA ALA A 97 16.12 7.09 4.04
C ALA A 97 16.22 7.51 5.52
N GLN A 98 15.20 7.21 6.34
CA GLN A 98 15.21 7.46 7.79
C GLN A 98 16.05 6.45 8.57
N ALA A 99 16.25 5.24 8.04
CA ALA A 99 17.01 4.18 8.69
C ALA A 99 18.53 4.26 8.45
N ARG A 100 18.98 5.21 7.62
CA ARG A 100 20.38 5.48 7.29
C ARG A 100 20.86 6.75 7.97
#